data_AF-A0A5F0D469-F1
#
_entry.id   AF-A0A5F0D469-F1
#
_cell.length_a   1.000
_cell.length_b   1.000
_cell.length_c   1.000
_cell.angle_alpha   90.00
_cell.angle_beta   90.00
_cell.angle_gamma   90.00
#
_symmetry.space_group_name_H-M   'P 1'
#
loop_
_entity.id
_entity.type
_entity.pdbx_description
1 polymer ?
#
loop_
_entity_poly.entity_id
_entity_poly.type
_entity_poly.pdbx_seq_one_letter_code
_entity_poly.pdbx_strand_id
1 'polypeptide(L)'
;MEVAQAQADVRRIYRAGFPGPLVSAIVWAAASVVFTWGSVAAGMAALFFGGMLIFPLSTLLMKLLGGPTALPKGHPSAALALQCALTVPLGLLPAIVLGSYEPVLFFPAALIVVGAHYLVFISLYGMRIFAVLAGVLIVLGVSALFFAPEFGAISGWLGSGVFLLFAVLLFRAQDEVSVIG
;
A
#
# COMPACT_ATOMS: atom_id res chain seq x y z
N MET A 1 -0.45 8.89 26.19
CA MET A 1 0.67 8.70 25.26
C MET A 1 0.64 9.85 24.28
N GLU A 2 1.74 10.58 24.15
CA GLU A 2 1.86 11.67 23.16
C GLU A 2 1.88 11.10 21.74
N VAL A 3 1.33 11.86 20.77
CA VAL A 3 1.26 11.42 19.36
C VAL A 3 2.65 11.10 18.81
N ALA A 4 3.65 11.90 19.13
CA ALA A 4 5.03 11.69 18.69
C ALA A 4 5.62 10.36 19.20
N GLN A 5 5.28 9.96 20.44
CA GLN A 5 5.71 8.70 21.01
C GLN A 5 5.01 7.52 20.33
N ALA A 6 3.70 7.63 20.10
CA ALA A 6 2.93 6.62 19.37
C ALA A 6 3.47 6.38 17.95
N GLN A 7 3.83 7.47 17.25
CA GLN A 7 4.43 7.41 15.91
C GLN A 7 5.84 6.79 15.95
N ALA A 8 6.65 7.09 16.97
CA ALA A 8 7.96 6.49 17.14
C ALA A 8 7.87 4.97 17.36
N ASP A 9 6.93 4.52 18.18
CA ASP A 9 6.66 3.09 18.39
C ASP A 9 6.23 2.39 17.10
N VAL A 10 5.33 3.01 16.32
CA VAL A 10 4.92 2.50 15.00
C VAL A 10 6.13 2.40 14.06
N ARG A 11 6.95 3.45 13.93
CA ARG A 11 8.15 3.42 13.06
C ARG A 11 9.12 2.33 13.48
N ARG A 12 9.35 2.14 14.78
CA ARG A 12 10.26 1.11 15.29
C ARG A 12 9.72 -0.30 15.02
N ILE A 13 8.48 -0.58 15.43
CA ILE A 13 7.90 -1.93 15.37
C ILE A 13 7.62 -2.35 13.93
N TYR A 14 7.08 -1.44 13.11
CA TYR A 14 6.78 -1.70 11.70
C TYR A 14 7.90 -1.30 10.75
N ARG A 15 9.11 -1.04 11.27
CA ARG A 15 10.32 -0.82 10.48
C ARG A 15 10.16 0.27 9.41
N ALA A 16 9.74 1.45 9.87
CA ALA A 16 9.36 2.61 9.05
C ALA A 16 8.27 2.32 7.99
N GLY A 17 7.65 1.14 8.01
CA GLY A 17 6.61 0.72 7.09
C GLY A 17 7.11 0.08 5.79
N PHE A 18 8.42 -0.12 5.59
CA PHE A 18 8.97 -0.66 4.33
C PHE A 18 8.39 -2.03 3.91
N PRO A 19 8.03 -2.97 4.82
CA PRO A 19 7.50 -4.28 4.43
C PRO A 19 6.21 -4.17 3.61
N GLY A 20 5.36 -3.17 3.93
CA GLY A 20 4.07 -2.95 3.28
C GLY A 20 4.21 -2.69 1.77
N PRO A 21 4.92 -1.63 1.34
CA PRO A 21 5.22 -1.38 -0.05
C PRO A 21 5.97 -2.52 -0.73
N LEU A 22 6.90 -3.21 -0.06
CA LEU A 22 7.60 -4.34 -0.67
C LEU A 22 6.64 -5.47 -1.07
N VAL A 23 5.77 -5.89 -0.15
CA VAL A 23 4.74 -6.90 -0.43
C VAL A 23 3.74 -6.38 -1.46
N SER A 24 3.36 -5.11 -1.38
CA SER A 24 2.48 -4.46 -2.35
C SER A 24 3.05 -4.52 -3.77
N ALA A 25 4.35 -4.27 -3.93
CA ALA A 25 5.00 -4.34 -5.24
C ALA A 25 4.84 -5.72 -5.89
N ILE A 26 5.03 -6.79 -5.10
CA ILE A 26 4.88 -8.18 -5.54
C ILE A 26 3.42 -8.49 -5.89
N VAL A 27 2.48 -8.11 -5.03
CA VAL A 27 1.04 -8.32 -5.24
C VAL A 27 0.55 -7.59 -6.49
N TRP A 28 0.94 -6.33 -6.67
CA TRP A 28 0.58 -5.53 -7.83
C TRP A 28 1.19 -6.06 -9.12
N ALA A 29 2.45 -6.51 -9.09
CA ALA A 29 3.07 -7.18 -10.23
C ALA A 29 2.31 -8.46 -10.59
N ALA A 30 2.05 -9.34 -9.61
CA ALA A 30 1.31 -10.58 -9.82
C ALA A 30 -0.10 -10.32 -10.38
N ALA A 31 -0.84 -9.36 -9.82
CA ALA A 31 -2.14 -8.97 -10.35
C ALA A 31 -2.05 -8.46 -11.79
N SER A 32 -1.02 -7.68 -12.12
CA SER A 32 -0.79 -7.16 -13.48
C SER A 32 -0.43 -8.28 -14.47
N VAL A 33 0.37 -9.27 -14.05
CA VAL A 33 0.67 -10.50 -14.82
C VAL A 33 -0.63 -11.23 -15.17
N VAL A 34 -1.45 -11.53 -14.16
CA VAL A 34 -2.70 -12.29 -14.35
C VAL A 34 -3.71 -11.50 -15.18
N PHE A 35 -3.82 -10.19 -14.95
CA PHE A 35 -4.70 -9.32 -15.71
C PHE A 35 -4.32 -9.25 -17.19
N THR A 36 -3.02 -9.12 -17.49
CA THR A 36 -2.51 -8.89 -18.85
C THR A 36 -2.49 -10.18 -19.68
N TRP A 37 -2.08 -11.30 -19.08
CA TRP A 37 -1.84 -12.55 -19.81
C TRP A 37 -2.75 -13.71 -19.42
N GLY A 38 -3.51 -13.57 -18.35
CA GLY A 38 -4.48 -14.56 -17.90
C GLY A 38 -5.90 -14.13 -18.25
N SER A 39 -6.62 -13.65 -17.24
CA SER A 39 -7.95 -13.08 -17.42
C SER A 39 -8.11 -11.81 -16.60
N VAL A 40 -8.86 -10.87 -17.16
CA VAL A 40 -9.21 -9.59 -16.52
C VAL A 40 -9.80 -9.83 -15.12
N ALA A 41 -10.81 -10.71 -15.03
CA ALA A 41 -11.47 -11.02 -13.76
C ALA A 41 -10.52 -11.65 -12.74
N ALA A 42 -9.64 -12.57 -13.17
CA ALA A 42 -8.66 -13.17 -12.27
C ALA A 42 -7.60 -12.15 -11.82
N GLY A 43 -7.21 -11.20 -12.68
CA GLY A 43 -6.31 -10.10 -12.32
C GLY A 43 -6.91 -9.17 -11.27
N MET A 44 -8.19 -8.80 -11.42
CA MET A 44 -8.92 -8.02 -10.41
C MET A 44 -9.02 -8.77 -9.08
N ALA A 45 -9.39 -10.05 -9.13
CA ALA A 45 -9.46 -10.91 -7.96
C ALA A 45 -8.09 -11.07 -7.29
N ALA A 46 -7.02 -11.21 -8.07
CA ALA A 46 -5.65 -11.31 -7.56
C ALA A 46 -5.26 -10.05 -6.78
N LEU A 47 -5.58 -8.85 -7.28
CA LEU A 47 -5.32 -7.61 -6.54
C LEU A 47 -6.19 -7.49 -5.30
N PHE A 48 -7.47 -7.85 -5.38
CA PHE A 48 -8.41 -7.77 -4.26
C PHE A 48 -7.99 -8.67 -3.10
N PHE A 49 -7.86 -9.97 -3.35
CA PHE A 49 -7.48 -10.94 -2.31
C PHE A 49 -6.01 -10.79 -1.92
N GLY A 50 -5.12 -10.54 -2.88
CA GLY A 50 -3.71 -10.26 -2.58
C GLY A 50 -3.54 -9.03 -1.71
N GLY A 51 -4.33 -7.98 -1.94
CA GLY A 51 -4.38 -6.77 -1.13
C GLY A 51 -4.73 -7.04 0.33
N MET A 52 -5.69 -7.92 0.59
CA MET A 52 -6.07 -8.34 1.94
C MET A 52 -4.94 -9.11 2.66
N LEU A 53 -4.05 -9.76 1.91
CA LEU A 53 -2.91 -10.50 2.44
C LEU A 53 -1.68 -9.62 2.69
N ILE A 54 -1.66 -8.34 2.27
CA ILE A 54 -0.49 -7.46 2.42
C ILE A 54 -0.06 -7.37 3.88
N PHE A 55 -0.98 -7.13 4.81
CA PHE A 55 -0.64 -7.01 6.24
C PHE A 55 -0.15 -8.34 6.84
N PRO A 56 -0.84 -9.48 6.67
CA PRO A 56 -0.33 -10.79 7.09
C PRO A 56 1.06 -11.13 6.51
N LEU A 57 1.29 -10.88 5.22
CA LEU A 57 2.56 -11.17 4.56
C LEU A 57 3.68 -10.22 5.02
N SER A 58 3.36 -8.95 5.26
CA SER A 58 4.30 -7.98 5.86
C SER A 58 4.68 -8.40 7.28
N THR A 59 3.70 -8.88 8.05
CA THR A 59 3.90 -9.42 9.41
C THR A 59 4.79 -10.66 9.38
N LEU A 60 4.58 -11.57 8.43
CA LEU A 60 5.42 -12.73 8.22
C LEU A 60 6.86 -12.33 7.85
N LEU A 61 7.02 -11.38 6.93
CA LEU A 61 8.34 -10.87 6.54
C LEU A 61 9.08 -10.27 7.75
N MET A 62 8.42 -9.43 8.55
CA MET A 62 9.03 -8.90 9.77
C MET A 62 9.41 -10.00 10.76
N LYS A 63 8.57 -11.03 10.92
CA LYS A 63 8.87 -12.20 11.77
C LYS A 63 10.13 -12.92 11.31
N LEU A 64 10.29 -13.12 10.00
CA LEU A 64 11.48 -13.75 9.41
C LEU A 64 12.75 -12.89 9.60
N LEU A 65 12.61 -11.57 9.61
CA LEU A 65 13.70 -10.64 9.86
C LEU A 65 13.99 -10.42 11.36
N GLY A 66 13.25 -11.07 12.27
CA GLY A 66 13.38 -10.98 13.72
C GLY A 66 12.72 -9.75 14.36
N GLY A 67 12.45 -9.81 15.67
CA GLY A 67 11.91 -8.69 16.44
C GLY A 67 10.39 -8.61 16.53
N PRO A 68 9.84 -7.53 17.14
CA PRO A 68 8.40 -7.36 17.35
C PRO A 68 7.64 -7.21 16.03
N THR A 69 6.43 -7.76 15.97
CA THR A 69 5.58 -7.71 14.76
C THR A 69 4.22 -7.06 14.99
N ALA A 70 3.94 -6.63 16.22
CA ALA A 70 2.69 -6.01 16.60
C ALA A 70 2.90 -4.97 17.72
N LEU A 71 2.06 -3.94 17.72
CA LEU A 71 2.00 -2.97 18.79
C LEU A 71 1.52 -3.62 20.11
N PRO A 72 1.94 -3.10 21.27
CA PRO A 72 1.40 -3.54 22.56
C PRO A 72 -0.12 -3.41 22.63
N LYS A 73 -0.77 -4.29 23.42
CA LYS A 73 -2.21 -4.18 23.68
C LYS A 73 -2.53 -2.81 24.28
N GLY A 74 -3.59 -2.17 23.77
CA GLY A 74 -4.01 -0.83 24.21
C GLY A 74 -3.24 0.33 23.55
N HIS A 75 -2.31 0.07 22.63
CA HIS A 75 -1.62 1.13 21.90
C HIS A 75 -2.62 1.95 21.04
N PRO A 76 -2.64 3.29 21.14
CA PRO A 76 -3.66 4.13 20.50
C PRO A 76 -3.68 4.00 18.97
N SER A 77 -2.53 3.77 18.34
CA SER A 77 -2.43 3.58 16.88
C SER A 77 -3.03 2.27 16.36
N ALA A 78 -3.34 1.29 17.22
CA ALA A 78 -3.83 -0.02 16.77
C ALA A 78 -5.22 0.09 16.11
N ALA A 79 -6.13 0.85 16.72
CA ALA A 79 -7.47 1.08 16.17
C ALA A 79 -7.42 1.86 14.86
N LEU A 80 -6.57 2.89 14.79
CA LEU A 80 -6.36 3.67 13.57
C LEU A 80 -5.77 2.83 12.44
N ALA A 81 -4.78 1.98 12.73
CA ALA A 81 -4.19 1.08 11.75
C ALA A 81 -5.21 0.09 11.18
N LEU A 82 -6.10 -0.46 12.02
CA LEU A 82 -7.17 -1.35 11.58
C LEU A 82 -8.18 -0.63 10.67
N GLN A 83 -8.68 0.53 11.10
CA GLN A 83 -9.61 1.33 10.30
C GLN A 83 -8.99 1.73 8.96
N CYS A 84 -7.73 2.13 8.98
CA CYS A 84 -6.95 2.42 7.79
C CYS A 84 -6.85 1.20 6.86
N ALA A 85 -6.51 0.02 7.38
CA ALA A 85 -6.41 -1.20 6.58
C ALA A 85 -7.73 -1.57 5.88
N LEU A 86 -8.88 -1.32 6.51
CA LEU A 86 -10.20 -1.59 5.94
C LEU A 86 -10.57 -0.67 4.77
N THR A 87 -9.94 0.48 4.61
CA THR A 87 -10.23 1.41 3.50
C THR A 87 -9.93 0.81 2.13
N VAL A 88 -8.91 -0.06 2.02
CA VAL A 88 -8.51 -0.68 0.75
C VAL A 88 -9.52 -1.73 0.27
N PRO A 89 -9.85 -2.81 1.02
CA PRO A 89 -10.80 -3.80 0.54
C PRO A 89 -12.17 -3.19 0.26
N LEU A 90 -12.64 -2.24 1.09
CA LEU A 90 -13.90 -1.54 0.85
C LEU A 90 -13.82 -0.63 -0.39
N GLY A 91 -12.71 0.10 -0.56
CA GLY A 91 -12.50 0.98 -1.71
C GLY A 91 -12.24 0.23 -3.02
N LEU A 92 -11.74 -1.01 -2.98
CA LEU A 92 -11.58 -1.83 -4.17
C LEU A 92 -12.91 -2.36 -4.72
N LEU A 93 -13.98 -2.43 -3.93
CA LEU A 93 -15.30 -2.83 -4.43
C LEU A 93 -15.78 -1.93 -5.59
N PRO A 94 -15.85 -0.59 -5.47
CA PRO A 94 -16.20 0.26 -6.61
C PRO A 94 -15.17 0.20 -7.75
N ALA A 95 -13.88 -0.02 -7.46
CA ALA A 95 -12.88 -0.21 -8.51
C ALA A 95 -13.14 -1.47 -9.35
N ILE A 96 -13.53 -2.58 -8.70
CA ILE A 96 -13.95 -3.82 -9.37
C ILE A 96 -15.19 -3.56 -10.23
N VAL A 97 -16.18 -2.83 -9.71
CA VAL A 97 -17.38 -2.48 -10.49
C VAL A 97 -16.99 -1.69 -11.74
N LEU A 98 -16.16 -0.64 -11.61
CA LEU A 98 -15.65 0.11 -12.76
C LEU A 98 -14.92 -0.80 -13.77
N GLY A 99 -14.03 -1.66 -13.27
CA GLY A 99 -13.31 -2.62 -14.08
C GLY A 99 -14.21 -3.64 -14.79
N SER A 100 -15.34 -4.00 -14.20
CA SER A 100 -16.29 -4.93 -14.81
C SER A 100 -17.05 -4.32 -15.99
N TYR A 101 -17.21 -2.98 -16.00
CA TYR A 101 -17.76 -2.25 -17.15
C TYR A 101 -16.68 -1.95 -18.20
N GLU A 102 -15.52 -1.49 -17.75
CA GLU A 102 -14.39 -1.17 -18.62
C GLU A 102 -13.07 -1.57 -17.94
N PRO A 103 -12.46 -2.71 -18.34
CA PRO A 103 -11.31 -3.30 -17.66
C PRO A 103 -10.15 -2.35 -17.41
N VAL A 104 -9.87 -1.44 -18.36
CA VAL A 104 -8.73 -0.51 -18.25
C VAL A 104 -8.89 0.47 -17.08
N LEU A 105 -10.10 0.67 -16.55
CA LEU A 105 -10.36 1.58 -15.43
C LEU A 105 -10.04 0.99 -14.04
N PHE A 106 -9.81 -0.32 -13.95
CA PHE A 106 -9.62 -1.01 -12.67
C PHE A 106 -8.36 -0.54 -11.90
N PHE A 107 -7.17 -0.70 -12.50
CA PHE A 107 -5.92 -0.34 -11.85
C PHE A 107 -5.79 1.17 -11.55
N PRO A 108 -6.22 2.10 -12.43
CA PRO A 108 -6.25 3.51 -12.11
C PRO A 108 -7.13 3.84 -10.91
N ALA A 109 -8.33 3.26 -10.83
CA ALA A 109 -9.21 3.41 -9.67
C ALA A 109 -8.58 2.83 -8.39
N ALA A 110 -7.95 1.66 -8.49
CA ALA A 110 -7.23 1.04 -7.37
C ALA A 110 -6.06 1.90 -6.88
N LEU A 111 -5.32 2.57 -7.78
CA LEU A 111 -4.22 3.47 -7.42
C LEU A 111 -4.72 4.66 -6.59
N ILE A 112 -5.87 5.24 -6.94
CA ILE A 112 -6.48 6.34 -6.18
C ILE A 112 -6.88 5.86 -4.78
N VAL A 113 -7.56 4.71 -4.70
CA VAL A 113 -7.99 4.10 -3.43
C VAL A 113 -6.80 3.83 -2.51
N VAL A 114 -5.76 3.19 -3.05
CA VAL A 114 -4.57 2.84 -2.27
C VAL A 114 -3.75 4.10 -1.94
N GLY A 115 -3.66 5.08 -2.83
CA GLY A 115 -3.04 6.37 -2.55
C GLY A 115 -3.73 7.10 -1.40
N ALA A 116 -5.07 7.13 -1.38
CA ALA A 116 -5.84 7.69 -0.28
C ALA A 116 -5.60 6.94 1.05
N HIS A 117 -5.47 5.61 1.01
CA HIS A 117 -5.08 4.81 2.16
C HIS A 117 -3.72 5.27 2.76
N TYR A 118 -2.73 5.59 1.92
CA TYR A 118 -1.43 6.10 2.38
C TYR A 118 -1.47 7.51 2.99
N LEU A 119 -2.54 8.29 2.81
CA LEU A 119 -2.68 9.58 3.52
C LEU A 119 -2.74 9.40 5.04
N VAL A 120 -3.38 8.32 5.51
CA VAL A 120 -3.44 8.01 6.95
C VAL A 120 -2.06 7.65 7.51
N PHE A 121 -1.16 7.14 6.67
CA PHE A 121 0.19 6.76 7.08
C PHE A 121 1.05 7.97 7.46
N ILE A 122 0.71 9.17 6.97
CA ILE A 122 1.34 10.42 7.38
C ILE A 122 1.19 10.58 8.90
N SER A 123 -0.03 10.40 9.42
CA SER A 123 -0.33 10.49 10.85
C SER A 123 0.11 9.25 11.63
N LEU A 124 0.02 8.06 11.01
CA LEU A 124 0.36 6.80 11.68
C LEU A 124 1.86 6.69 11.96
N TYR A 125 2.70 7.06 10.99
CA TYR A 125 4.17 6.98 11.09
C TYR A 125 4.82 8.32 11.44
N GLY A 126 4.14 9.46 11.24
CA GLY A 126 4.75 10.78 11.39
C GLY A 126 5.81 11.10 10.33
N MET A 127 5.74 10.47 9.15
CA MET A 127 6.75 10.60 8.08
C MET A 127 6.17 11.23 6.82
N ARG A 128 6.80 12.29 6.31
CA ARG A 128 6.36 13.01 5.10
C ARG A 128 6.47 12.19 3.82
N ILE A 129 7.33 11.16 3.79
CA ILE A 129 7.49 10.28 2.62
C ILE A 129 6.18 9.59 2.23
N PHE A 130 5.29 9.30 3.19
CA PHE A 130 3.96 8.75 2.89
C PHE A 130 3.05 9.75 2.17
N ALA A 131 3.23 11.06 2.38
CA ALA A 131 2.51 12.07 1.61
C ALA A 131 2.96 12.07 0.15
N VAL A 132 4.27 11.89 -0.09
CA VAL A 132 4.81 11.76 -1.46
C VAL A 132 4.30 10.48 -2.12
N LEU A 133 4.34 9.34 -1.41
CA LEU A 133 3.80 8.07 -1.91
C LEU A 133 2.31 8.20 -2.28
N ALA A 134 1.50 8.72 -1.37
CA ALA A 134 0.08 8.96 -1.60
C ALA A 134 -0.16 9.85 -2.82
N GLY A 135 0.56 10.98 -2.91
CA GLY A 135 0.46 11.91 -4.02
C GLY A 135 0.82 11.28 -5.37
N VAL A 136 1.92 10.52 -5.44
CA VAL A 136 2.34 9.83 -6.67
C VAL A 136 1.28 8.82 -7.13
N LEU A 137 0.76 7.99 -6.23
CA LEU A 137 -0.26 6.99 -6.58
C LEU A 137 -1.56 7.65 -7.04
N ILE A 138 -2.03 8.68 -6.33
CA ILE A 138 -3.25 9.43 -6.70
C ILE A 138 -3.05 10.10 -8.06
N VAL A 139 -1.94 10.79 -8.29
CA VAL A 139 -1.67 11.47 -9.56
C VAL A 139 -1.60 10.46 -10.71
N LEU A 140 -0.94 9.32 -10.54
CA LEU A 140 -0.91 8.26 -11.55
C LEU A 140 -2.31 7.73 -11.85
N GLY A 141 -3.10 7.43 -10.82
CA GLY A 141 -4.47 6.94 -10.97
C GLY A 141 -5.38 7.97 -11.64
N VAL A 142 -5.36 9.22 -11.22
CA VAL A 142 -6.15 10.32 -11.82
C VAL A 142 -5.71 10.57 -13.27
N SER A 143 -4.40 10.59 -13.53
CA SER A 143 -3.87 10.81 -14.88
C SER A 143 -4.35 9.72 -15.84
N ALA A 144 -4.23 8.45 -15.43
CA ALA A 144 -4.70 7.33 -16.23
C ALA A 144 -6.23 7.32 -16.36
N LEU A 145 -6.98 7.66 -15.31
CA LEU A 145 -8.46 7.59 -15.37
C LEU A 145 -9.08 8.70 -16.23
N PHE A 146 -8.56 9.92 -16.16
CA PHE A 146 -9.21 11.11 -16.78
C PHE A 146 -8.52 11.62 -18.04
N PHE A 147 -7.21 11.39 -18.20
CA PHE A 147 -6.44 12.02 -19.28
C PHE A 147 -5.86 11.01 -20.27
N ALA A 148 -5.66 9.75 -19.87
CA ALA A 148 -5.07 8.72 -20.71
C ALA A 148 -5.61 7.29 -20.41
N PRO A 149 -6.94 7.07 -20.46
CA PRO A 149 -7.59 5.80 -20.07
C PRO A 149 -7.13 4.60 -20.90
N GLU A 150 -6.68 4.81 -22.13
CA GLU A 150 -6.10 3.78 -22.99
C GLU A 150 -4.84 3.12 -22.40
N PHE A 151 -4.13 3.80 -21.50
CA PHE A 151 -2.98 3.26 -20.77
C PHE A 151 -3.34 2.74 -19.37
N GLY A 152 -4.63 2.65 -19.04
CA GLY A 152 -5.11 2.26 -17.72
C GLY A 152 -4.60 0.89 -17.24
N ALA A 153 -4.48 -0.09 -18.14
CA ALA A 153 -3.93 -1.41 -17.82
C ALA A 153 -2.44 -1.37 -17.37
N ILE A 154 -1.64 -0.43 -17.90
CA ILE A 154 -0.22 -0.27 -17.55
C ILE A 154 -0.06 0.30 -16.13
N SER A 155 -1.08 0.99 -15.62
CA SER A 155 -1.01 1.62 -14.30
C SER A 155 -0.81 0.61 -13.16
N GLY A 156 -1.19 -0.66 -13.33
CA GLY A 156 -0.85 -1.75 -12.40
C GLY A 156 0.66 -1.97 -12.26
N TRP A 157 1.37 -1.98 -13.39
CA TRP A 157 2.83 -2.09 -13.42
C TRP A 157 3.51 -0.84 -12.84
N LEU A 158 2.99 0.35 -13.14
CA LEU A 158 3.49 1.60 -12.57
C LEU A 158 3.33 1.62 -11.05
N GLY A 159 2.17 1.18 -10.54
CA GLY A 159 1.93 1.00 -9.11
C GLY A 159 2.96 0.07 -8.46
N SER A 160 3.21 -1.09 -9.07
CA SER A 160 4.25 -2.02 -8.62
C SER A 160 5.64 -1.37 -8.55
N GLY A 161 6.03 -0.63 -9.61
CA GLY A 161 7.30 0.09 -9.64
C GLY A 161 7.42 1.17 -8.57
N VAL A 162 6.36 1.95 -8.35
CA VAL A 162 6.29 2.95 -7.27
C VAL A 162 6.43 2.29 -5.91
N PHE A 163 5.70 1.19 -5.66
CA PHE A 163 5.82 0.47 -4.40
C PHE A 163 7.22 -0.09 -4.15
N LEU A 164 7.86 -0.64 -5.17
CA LEU A 164 9.23 -1.14 -5.06
C LEU A 164 10.22 -0.01 -4.74
N LEU A 165 10.11 1.12 -5.44
CA LEU A 165 10.93 2.31 -5.15
C LEU A 165 10.75 2.77 -3.71
N PHE A 166 9.51 2.92 -3.24
CA PHE A 166 9.23 3.38 -1.89
C PHE A 166 9.58 2.35 -0.82
N ALA A 167 9.54 1.05 -1.12
CA ALA A 167 10.08 0.02 -0.24
C ALA A 167 11.58 0.26 0.02
N VAL A 168 12.37 0.54 -1.02
CA VAL A 168 13.80 0.85 -0.89
C VAL A 168 14.02 2.15 -0.11
N LEU A 169 13.27 3.21 -0.40
CA LEU A 169 13.40 4.49 0.29
C LEU A 169 13.05 4.38 1.79
N LEU A 170 11.99 3.65 2.13
CA LEU A 170 11.57 3.42 3.51
C LEU A 170 12.53 2.50 4.26
N PHE A 171 13.11 1.51 3.59
CA PHE A 171 14.15 0.67 4.17
C PHE A 171 15.37 1.50 4.59
N ARG A 172 15.80 2.45 3.74
CA ARG A 172 16.89 3.37 4.09
C ARG A 172 16.54 4.30 5.25
N ALA A 173 15.30 4.81 5.28
CA ALA A 173 14.82 5.65 6.38
C ALA A 173 14.72 4.87 7.71
N GLN A 174 14.51 3.56 7.67
CA GLN A 174 14.52 2.71 8.87
C GLN A 174 15.91 2.68 9.52
N ASP A 175 16.97 2.56 8.71
CA ASP A 175 18.35 2.50 9.23
C ASP A 175 18.76 3.81 9.92
N GLU A 176 18.26 4.96 9.46
CA GLU A 176 18.47 6.23 10.15
C GLU A 176 17.79 6.27 11.52
N VAL A 177 16.59 5.67 11.65
CA VAL A 177 15.85 5.61 12.91
C VAL A 177 16.50 4.64 13.91
N SER A 178 17.11 3.55 13.46
CA SER A 178 17.79 2.58 14.33
C SER A 178 19.15 3.05 14.84
N VAL A 179 19.80 4.01 14.17
CA VAL A 179 21.09 4.59 14.61
C VAL A 179 20.91 5.65 15.70
N ILE A 180 19.73 6.28 15.80
CA ILE A 180 19.48 7.42 16.70
C ILE A 180 18.73 7.01 17.99
N GLY A 181 18.13 5.82 18.03
CA GLY A 181 17.34 5.30 19.17
C GLY A 181 18.07 4.27 20.01
#